data_AF-A0A945Y728-F1
#
_entry.id   AF-A0A945Y728-F1
#
_cell.length_a   1.000
_cell.length_b   1.000
_cell.length_c   1.000
_cell.angle_alpha   90.00
_cell.angle_beta   90.00
_cell.angle_gamma   90.00
#
_symmetry.space_group_name_H-M   'P 1'
#
loop_
_entity.id
_entity.type
_entity.pdbx_description
1 polymer ?
#
loop_
_entity_poly.entity_id
_entity_poly.type
_entity_poly.pdbx_seq_one_letter_code
_entity_poly.pdbx_strand_id
1 'polypeptide(L)'
;MFRPIHSRMWVLLVCITAATFPVFAEDTLMIEDGKQVSIMYSLTVDGDVIDSNAGGEPLIYVQSAGQILPSLEAELAGLKVGDKKNVELAAADGYGETTEEAFMEVPIDQIPEEARTVGGQLQSPDYPGPIRVVEVKEDVVVLDFNHPLAGKELAFEVEIVAIEEAPAAPAAPAAPAE
;
A
#
# COMPACT_ATOMS: atom_id res chain seq x y z
N MET A 1 75.75 -28.83 38.23
CA MET A 1 74.77 -29.89 37.90
C MET A 1 73.51 -29.67 38.75
N PHE A 2 72.53 -28.89 38.27
CA PHE A 2 71.19 -28.76 38.89
C PHE A 2 70.19 -28.05 37.95
N ARG A 3 68.99 -28.62 37.80
CA ARG A 3 67.71 -28.20 37.16
C ARG A 3 66.61 -29.14 37.72
N PRO A 4 65.29 -29.01 37.45
CA PRO A 4 64.51 -27.94 36.79
C PRO A 4 63.98 -26.91 37.84
N ILE A 5 62.78 -26.29 37.89
CA ILE A 5 61.50 -26.34 37.16
C ILE A 5 60.80 -24.95 37.18
N HIS A 6 59.66 -24.82 36.47
CA HIS A 6 58.76 -23.65 36.30
C HIS A 6 59.34 -22.52 35.41
N SER A 7 58.79 -22.14 34.24
CA SER A 7 57.43 -22.14 33.62
C SER A 7 56.70 -20.80 33.75
N ARG A 8 55.87 -20.48 32.73
CA ARG A 8 55.31 -19.15 32.34
C ARG A 8 56.34 -18.24 31.63
N MET A 9 56.00 -17.50 30.57
CA MET A 9 54.80 -17.50 29.72
C MET A 9 55.18 -17.10 28.28
N TRP A 10 54.45 -17.58 27.27
CA TRP A 10 54.47 -17.01 25.91
C TRP A 10 53.43 -15.91 25.77
N VAL A 11 53.76 -14.82 25.08
CA VAL A 11 52.80 -13.97 24.35
C VAL A 11 53.48 -13.52 23.06
N LEU A 12 52.97 -13.94 21.90
CA LEU A 12 53.32 -13.30 20.63
C LEU A 12 52.43 -12.08 20.42
N LEU A 13 53.04 -10.94 20.10
CA LEU A 13 52.30 -9.74 19.69
C LEU A 13 51.98 -9.84 18.19
N VAL A 14 50.76 -10.21 17.84
CA VAL A 14 50.28 -10.17 16.46
C VAL A 14 49.77 -8.76 16.16
N CYS A 15 50.55 -7.98 15.42
CA CYS A 15 50.12 -6.69 14.89
C CYS A 15 49.09 -6.91 13.77
N ILE A 16 47.80 -6.85 14.10
CA ILE A 16 46.73 -6.83 13.09
C ILE A 16 46.80 -5.48 12.38
N THR A 17 47.30 -5.47 11.14
CA THR A 17 47.22 -4.31 10.26
C THR A 17 45.76 -4.08 9.89
N ALA A 18 45.20 -2.96 10.30
CA ALA A 18 43.82 -2.59 9.96
C ALA A 18 43.70 -2.39 8.44
N ALA A 19 43.14 -3.40 7.76
CA ALA A 19 42.72 -3.25 6.37
C ALA A 19 41.52 -2.31 6.33
N THR A 20 41.72 -1.09 5.84
CA THR A 20 40.64 -0.18 5.48
C THR A 20 39.96 -0.74 4.24
N PHE A 21 39.04 -1.69 4.44
CA PHE A 21 38.04 -2.00 3.43
C PHE A 21 37.33 -0.68 3.09
N PRO A 22 37.18 -0.33 1.80
CA PRO A 22 36.25 0.73 1.45
C PRO A 22 34.88 0.25 1.90
N VAL A 23 34.22 1.02 2.77
CA VAL A 23 32.77 0.96 2.87
C VAL A 23 32.29 1.34 1.48
N PHE A 24 31.74 0.37 0.75
CA PHE A 24 30.99 0.67 -0.45
C PHE A 24 29.88 1.61 -0.02
N ALA A 25 29.80 2.77 -0.65
CA ALA A 25 28.58 3.55 -0.61
C ALA A 25 27.55 2.72 -1.38
N GLU A 26 26.76 1.94 -0.65
CA GLU A 26 25.55 1.32 -1.17
C GLU A 26 24.66 2.49 -1.59
N ASP A 27 24.51 2.67 -2.90
CA ASP A 27 23.78 3.79 -3.49
C ASP A 27 22.36 3.71 -2.97
N THR A 28 22.06 4.57 -2.00
CA THR A 28 20.96 4.33 -1.06
C THR A 28 19.68 4.82 -1.72
N LEU A 29 19.12 3.98 -2.60
CA LEU A 29 17.88 4.24 -3.28
C LEU A 29 16.80 4.52 -2.23
N MET A 30 16.31 5.76 -2.24
CA MET A 30 15.17 6.22 -1.45
C MET A 30 13.97 6.40 -2.38
N ILE A 31 12.77 6.42 -1.81
CA ILE A 31 11.56 6.72 -2.57
C ILE A 31 11.56 8.21 -2.93
N GLU A 32 11.73 8.49 -4.22
CA GLU A 32 11.73 9.81 -4.85
C GLU A 32 10.77 9.80 -6.06
N ASP A 33 10.22 10.96 -6.42
CA ASP A 33 9.28 11.15 -7.53
C ASP A 33 9.79 10.49 -8.82
N GLY A 34 8.94 9.67 -9.47
CA GLY A 34 9.29 8.95 -10.69
C GLY A 34 10.19 7.71 -10.51
N LYS A 35 10.47 7.27 -9.27
CA LYS A 35 11.04 5.94 -9.01
C LYS A 35 9.93 4.88 -8.99
N GLN A 36 10.26 3.67 -9.43
CA GLN A 36 9.39 2.49 -9.30
C GLN A 36 9.65 1.85 -7.93
N VAL A 37 8.60 1.57 -7.17
CA VAL A 37 8.67 1.03 -5.82
C VAL A 37 7.86 -0.25 -5.76
N SER A 38 8.48 -1.32 -5.26
CA SER A 38 7.83 -2.61 -4.97
C SER A 38 7.55 -2.71 -3.48
N ILE A 39 6.28 -2.79 -3.08
CA ILE A 39 5.88 -2.86 -1.65
C ILE A 39 5.08 -4.11 -1.30
N MET A 40 5.30 -4.61 -0.08
CA MET A 40 4.35 -5.47 0.61
C MET A 40 3.49 -4.56 1.51
N TYR A 41 2.18 -4.77 1.53
CA TYR A 41 1.25 -4.06 2.38
C TYR A 41 0.22 -4.99 3.02
N SER A 42 -0.28 -4.58 4.19
CA SER A 42 -1.46 -5.13 4.84
C SER A 42 -2.37 -3.98 5.26
N LEU A 43 -3.62 -3.99 4.82
CA LEU A 43 -4.65 -3.01 5.15
C LEU A 43 -5.61 -3.60 6.19
N THR A 44 -5.56 -3.03 7.39
CA THR A 44 -6.46 -3.34 8.51
C THR A 44 -7.50 -2.23 8.68
N VAL A 45 -8.76 -2.60 8.86
CA VAL A 45 -9.90 -1.69 9.06
C VAL A 45 -10.80 -2.25 10.16
N ASP A 46 -11.21 -1.42 11.12
CA ASP A 46 -11.95 -1.82 12.35
C ASP A 46 -11.29 -2.94 13.21
N GLY A 47 -10.07 -3.37 12.86
CA GLY A 47 -9.34 -4.48 13.49
C GLY A 47 -9.24 -5.76 12.67
N ASP A 48 -9.93 -5.85 11.53
CA ASP A 48 -9.85 -6.96 10.57
C ASP A 48 -8.97 -6.60 9.36
N VAL A 49 -8.17 -7.54 8.86
CA VAL A 49 -7.40 -7.37 7.62
C VAL A 49 -8.33 -7.53 6.43
N ILE A 50 -8.57 -6.45 5.69
CA ILE A 50 -9.50 -6.43 4.55
C ILE A 50 -8.78 -6.75 3.24
N ASP A 51 -7.53 -6.32 3.11
CA ASP A 51 -6.69 -6.59 1.95
C ASP A 51 -5.22 -6.71 2.37
N SER A 52 -4.45 -7.57 1.70
CA SER A 52 -3.01 -7.68 1.89
C SER A 52 -2.39 -8.49 0.76
N ASN A 53 -1.19 -8.11 0.32
CA ASN A 53 -0.39 -8.94 -0.58
C ASN A 53 0.68 -9.77 0.17
N ALA A 54 0.64 -9.81 1.51
CA ALA A 54 1.61 -10.48 2.35
C ALA A 54 1.77 -11.98 2.01
N GLY A 55 2.94 -12.35 1.47
CA GLY A 55 3.23 -13.72 1.00
C GLY A 55 2.84 -14.01 -0.46
N GLY A 56 2.31 -13.01 -1.17
CA GLY A 56 2.12 -12.99 -2.63
C GLY A 56 3.23 -12.21 -3.35
N GLU A 57 2.89 -11.61 -4.49
CA GLU A 57 3.79 -10.72 -5.23
C GLU A 57 3.71 -9.27 -4.70
N PRO A 58 4.82 -8.50 -4.70
CA PRO A 58 4.80 -7.10 -4.28
C PRO A 58 3.98 -6.24 -5.23
N LEU A 59 3.27 -5.26 -4.65
CA LEU A 59 2.56 -4.24 -5.41
C LEU A 59 3.61 -3.27 -5.96
N ILE A 60 3.67 -3.16 -7.29
CA ILE A 60 4.60 -2.28 -7.99
C ILE A 60 3.83 -1.00 -8.38
N TYR A 61 4.31 0.15 -7.91
CA TYR A 61 3.80 1.47 -8.29
C TYR A 61 4.95 2.42 -8.63
N VAL A 62 4.64 3.56 -9.24
CA VAL A 62 5.58 4.65 -9.49
C VAL A 62 5.23 5.83 -8.59
N GLN A 63 6.23 6.35 -7.87
CA GLN A 63 6.08 7.52 -7.00
C GLN A 63 5.62 8.73 -7.83
N SER A 64 4.58 9.41 -7.36
CA SER A 64 3.90 10.54 -7.99
C SER A 64 3.28 10.28 -9.35
N ALA A 65 2.96 9.00 -9.62
CA ALA A 65 2.06 8.61 -10.70
C ALA A 65 0.58 8.49 -10.26
N GLY A 66 0.27 8.63 -8.96
CA GLY A 66 -1.11 8.58 -8.47
C GLY A 66 -1.77 7.20 -8.61
N GLN A 67 -0.96 6.13 -8.59
CA GLN A 67 -1.42 4.73 -8.70
C GLN A 67 -1.89 4.15 -7.36
N ILE A 68 -1.54 4.79 -6.24
CA ILE A 68 -1.97 4.47 -4.88
C ILE A 68 -2.57 5.73 -4.22
N LEU A 69 -3.10 5.58 -3.00
CA LEU A 69 -3.65 6.70 -2.23
C LEU A 69 -2.60 7.82 -2.05
N PRO A 70 -2.88 9.09 -2.42
CA PRO A 70 -1.88 10.16 -2.36
C PRO A 70 -1.27 10.39 -0.97
N SER A 71 -2.06 10.27 0.10
CA SER A 71 -1.57 10.41 1.47
C SER A 71 -0.72 9.21 1.92
N LEU A 72 -0.94 8.01 1.35
CA LEU A 72 -0.02 6.88 1.52
C LEU A 72 1.29 7.11 0.74
N GLU A 73 1.18 7.58 -0.51
CA GLU A 73 2.33 7.87 -1.38
C GLU A 73 3.28 8.92 -0.75
N ALA A 74 2.70 9.98 -0.15
CA ALA A 74 3.44 11.00 0.58
C ALA A 74 4.09 10.45 1.86
N GLU A 75 3.42 9.54 2.58
CA GLU A 75 3.96 8.91 3.79
C GLU A 75 5.04 7.85 3.51
N LEU A 76 5.15 7.32 2.29
CA LEU A 76 6.23 6.42 1.88
C LEU A 76 7.46 7.16 1.32
N ALA A 77 7.34 8.44 0.97
CA ALA A 77 8.43 9.24 0.42
C ALA A 77 9.67 9.27 1.35
N GLY A 78 10.86 9.12 0.78
CA GLY A 78 12.14 9.11 1.51
C GLY A 78 12.46 7.83 2.30
N LEU A 79 11.58 6.82 2.33
CA LEU A 79 11.91 5.48 2.84
C LEU A 79 12.88 4.75 1.91
N LYS A 80 13.52 3.69 2.43
CA LYS A 80 14.52 2.87 1.73
C LYS A 80 14.08 1.43 1.60
N VAL A 81 14.75 0.68 0.71
CA VAL A 81 14.61 -0.78 0.64
C VAL A 81 14.90 -1.43 2.00
N GLY A 82 13.96 -2.25 2.49
CA GLY A 82 14.00 -2.90 3.79
C GLY A 82 13.38 -2.10 4.95
N ASP A 83 13.02 -0.83 4.75
CA ASP A 83 12.26 -0.08 5.75
C ASP A 83 10.82 -0.60 5.85
N LYS A 84 10.27 -0.57 7.07
CA LYS A 84 8.85 -0.82 7.34
C LYS A 84 8.24 0.40 8.02
N LYS A 85 7.05 0.80 7.56
CA LYS A 85 6.29 1.92 8.14
C LYS A 85 4.82 1.54 8.27
N ASN A 86 4.26 1.81 9.44
CA ASN A 86 2.83 1.74 9.66
C ASN A 86 2.26 3.15 9.47
N VAL A 87 1.22 3.27 8.65
CA VAL A 87 0.58 4.52 8.25
C VAL A 87 -0.90 4.42 8.58
N GLU A 88 -1.37 5.26 9.49
CA GLU A 88 -2.79 5.36 9.86
C GLU A 88 -3.39 6.54 9.08
N LEU A 89 -4.25 6.25 8.10
CA LEU A 89 -4.95 7.26 7.32
C LEU A 89 -6.39 7.43 7.85
N ALA A 90 -6.77 8.69 8.09
CA ALA A 90 -8.17 9.05 8.29
C ALA A 90 -8.99 8.80 7.03
N ALA A 91 -10.30 8.64 7.16
CA ALA A 91 -11.19 8.36 6.02
C ALA A 91 -11.02 9.35 4.85
N ALA A 92 -10.89 10.65 5.16
CA ALA A 92 -10.67 11.71 4.18
C ALA A 92 -9.37 11.57 3.36
N ASP A 93 -8.31 11.00 3.95
CA ASP A 93 -7.01 10.73 3.32
C ASP A 93 -6.95 9.36 2.62
N GLY A 94 -7.92 8.49 2.92
CA GLY A 94 -8.12 7.19 2.31
C GLY A 94 -9.07 7.25 1.12
N TYR A 95 -10.20 6.55 1.22
CA TYR A 95 -11.23 6.49 0.17
C TYR A 95 -12.28 7.62 0.26
N GLY A 96 -12.01 8.67 1.02
CA GLY A 96 -12.92 9.77 1.30
C GLY A 96 -13.85 9.50 2.49
N GLU A 97 -14.53 10.55 2.95
CA GLU A 97 -15.61 10.43 3.93
C GLU A 97 -16.91 9.94 3.25
N THR A 98 -17.75 9.18 3.97
CA THR A 98 -19.07 8.79 3.49
C THR A 98 -19.90 10.05 3.24
N THR A 99 -20.20 10.33 1.97
CA THR A 99 -20.86 11.57 1.56
C THR A 99 -22.36 11.33 1.40
N GLU A 100 -23.20 12.14 2.03
CA GLU A 100 -24.67 11.98 1.94
C GLU A 100 -25.19 12.17 0.51
N GLU A 101 -24.53 13.01 -0.29
CA GLU A 101 -24.84 13.24 -1.72
C GLU A 101 -24.56 12.00 -2.61
N ALA A 102 -23.84 10.99 -2.09
CA ALA A 102 -23.62 9.72 -2.77
C ALA A 102 -24.68 8.65 -2.43
N PHE A 103 -25.70 8.99 -1.61
CA PHE A 103 -26.93 8.21 -1.54
C PHE A 103 -27.95 8.74 -2.56
N MET A 104 -28.49 7.87 -3.41
CA MET A 104 -29.51 8.23 -4.40
C MET A 104 -30.76 7.35 -4.24
N GLU A 105 -31.94 7.98 -4.24
CA GLU A 105 -33.22 7.27 -4.29
C GLU A 105 -33.57 6.91 -5.74
N VAL A 106 -33.75 5.62 -6.02
CA VAL A 106 -34.09 5.11 -7.35
C VAL A 106 -35.43 4.35 -7.28
N PRO A 107 -36.37 4.55 -8.23
CA PRO A 107 -37.63 3.81 -8.25
C PRO A 107 -37.42 2.30 -8.27
N ILE A 108 -38.16 1.57 -7.43
CA ILE A 108 -37.95 0.13 -7.20
C ILE A 108 -38.08 -0.71 -8.49
N ASP A 109 -38.89 -0.26 -9.44
CA ASP A 109 -39.05 -0.87 -10.78
C ASP A 109 -37.76 -0.93 -11.59
N GLN A 110 -36.82 0.00 -11.39
CA GLN A 110 -35.53 0.03 -12.08
C GLN A 110 -34.50 -0.92 -11.46
N ILE A 111 -34.74 -1.39 -10.24
CA ILE A 111 -33.86 -2.31 -9.52
C ILE A 111 -34.27 -3.76 -9.85
N PRO A 112 -33.35 -4.65 -10.26
CA PRO A 112 -33.66 -6.06 -10.48
C PRO A 112 -34.07 -6.75 -9.17
N GLU A 113 -35.05 -7.67 -9.21
CA GLU A 113 -35.69 -8.22 -8.01
C GLU A 113 -34.73 -8.89 -7.03
N GLU A 114 -33.72 -9.58 -7.55
CA GLU A 114 -32.62 -10.20 -6.79
C GLU A 114 -31.83 -9.23 -5.91
N ALA A 115 -31.79 -7.94 -6.27
CA ALA A 115 -31.10 -6.90 -5.53
C ALA A 115 -32.04 -6.05 -4.64
N ARG A 116 -33.37 -6.25 -4.66
CA ARG A 116 -34.35 -5.47 -3.86
C ARG A 116 -34.35 -5.83 -2.37
N THR A 117 -33.17 -5.96 -1.75
CA THR A 117 -32.99 -6.30 -0.34
C THR A 117 -31.88 -5.46 0.28
N VAL A 118 -32.03 -5.10 1.56
CA VAL A 118 -31.01 -4.34 2.30
C VAL A 118 -29.70 -5.13 2.38
N GLY A 119 -28.60 -4.50 1.95
CA GLY A 119 -27.30 -5.13 1.78
C GLY A 119 -27.07 -5.76 0.40
N GLY A 120 -28.07 -5.76 -0.49
CA GLY A 120 -27.90 -6.16 -1.89
C GLY A 120 -26.85 -5.32 -2.62
N GLN A 121 -26.14 -5.95 -3.56
CA GLN A 121 -25.12 -5.30 -4.38
C GLN A 121 -25.58 -5.20 -5.84
N LEU A 122 -25.22 -4.09 -6.47
CA LEU A 122 -25.53 -3.73 -7.84
C LEU A 122 -24.25 -3.26 -8.55
N GLN A 123 -24.22 -3.42 -9.86
CA GLN A 123 -23.23 -2.81 -10.75
C GLN A 123 -23.99 -2.06 -11.85
N SER A 124 -23.54 -0.86 -12.19
CA SER A 124 -24.08 -0.07 -13.29
C SER A 124 -23.02 0.04 -14.39
N PRO A 125 -23.38 -0.05 -15.68
CA PRO A 125 -22.43 0.25 -16.76
C PRO A 125 -21.93 1.71 -16.70
N ASP A 126 -22.72 2.61 -16.09
CA ASP A 126 -22.39 4.03 -15.93
C ASP A 126 -21.60 4.35 -14.64
N TYR A 127 -21.36 3.36 -13.77
CA TYR A 127 -20.60 3.56 -12.53
C TYR A 127 -19.60 2.41 -12.26
N PRO A 128 -18.28 2.67 -12.25
CA PRO A 128 -17.25 1.63 -12.15
C PRO A 128 -17.10 1.02 -10.73
N GLY A 129 -17.87 1.46 -9.75
CA GLY A 129 -17.85 0.96 -8.37
C GLY A 129 -19.01 0.02 -8.04
N PRO A 130 -18.90 -0.79 -6.97
CA PRO A 130 -20.04 -1.51 -6.41
C PRO A 130 -21.05 -0.52 -5.82
N ILE A 131 -22.33 -0.69 -6.14
CA ILE A 131 -23.44 0.09 -5.60
C ILE A 131 -24.14 -0.80 -4.56
N ARG A 132 -24.51 -0.25 -3.40
CA ARG A 132 -25.12 -1.04 -2.30
C ARG A 132 -26.52 -0.55 -1.94
N VAL A 133 -27.46 -1.46 -1.72
CA VAL A 133 -28.79 -1.11 -1.21
C VAL A 133 -28.75 -0.89 0.30
N VAL A 134 -29.11 0.31 0.74
CA VAL A 134 -29.16 0.69 2.17
C VAL A 134 -30.56 0.52 2.75
N GLU A 135 -31.58 0.92 1.99
CA GLU A 135 -32.98 0.92 2.43
C GLU A 135 -33.89 0.57 1.25
N VAL A 136 -34.95 -0.19 1.51
CA VAL A 136 -36.00 -0.53 0.53
C VAL A 136 -37.33 -0.03 1.09
N LYS A 137 -37.93 0.94 0.40
CA LYS A 137 -39.26 1.51 0.70
C LYS A 137 -40.29 0.91 -0.27
N GLU A 138 -41.57 1.28 -0.16
CA GLU A 138 -42.62 0.71 -1.02
C GLU A 138 -42.44 1.05 -2.51
N ASP A 139 -42.10 2.31 -2.84
CA ASP A 139 -41.93 2.77 -4.24
C ASP A 139 -40.47 3.00 -4.68
N VAL A 140 -39.53 3.13 -3.73
CA VAL A 140 -38.13 3.55 -4.00
C VAL A 140 -37.12 2.76 -3.17
N VAL A 141 -35.88 2.71 -3.66
CA VAL A 141 -34.73 2.07 -3.03
C VAL A 141 -33.63 3.11 -2.83
N VAL A 142 -33.04 3.17 -1.64
CA VAL A 142 -31.88 4.02 -1.34
C VAL A 142 -30.62 3.25 -1.70
N LEU A 143 -29.90 3.75 -2.70
CA LEU A 143 -28.64 3.22 -3.20
C LEU A 143 -27.46 4.04 -2.68
N ASP A 144 -26.44 3.37 -2.16
CA ASP A 144 -25.15 3.92 -1.77
C ASP A 144 -24.13 3.71 -2.88
N PHE A 145 -23.53 4.82 -3.34
CA PHE A 145 -22.47 4.86 -4.33
C PHE A 145 -21.08 5.11 -3.70
N ASN A 146 -21.00 5.31 -2.38
CA ASN A 146 -19.72 5.47 -1.69
C ASN A 146 -18.83 4.22 -1.87
N HIS A 147 -17.51 4.42 -1.86
CA HIS A 147 -16.58 3.29 -1.87
C HIS A 147 -16.79 2.43 -0.61
N PRO A 148 -16.68 1.08 -0.65
CA PRO A 148 -16.91 0.21 0.51
C PRO A 148 -16.02 0.49 1.74
N LEU A 149 -14.94 1.26 1.56
CA LEU A 149 -14.00 1.71 2.58
C LEU A 149 -14.01 3.24 2.80
N ALA A 150 -15.00 3.97 2.25
CA ALA A 150 -15.21 5.38 2.58
C ALA A 150 -15.78 5.52 4.00
N GLY A 151 -15.41 6.59 4.69
CA GLY A 151 -15.78 6.81 6.11
C GLY A 151 -15.08 5.86 7.09
N LYS A 152 -14.03 5.14 6.65
CA LYS A 152 -13.24 4.23 7.48
C LYS A 152 -11.82 4.71 7.68
N GLU A 153 -11.31 4.55 8.91
CA GLU A 153 -9.89 4.69 9.21
C GLU A 153 -9.13 3.47 8.68
N LEU A 154 -8.00 3.72 8.01
CA LEU A 154 -7.24 2.71 7.27
C LEU A 154 -5.84 2.57 7.88
N ALA A 155 -5.56 1.43 8.51
CA ALA A 155 -4.23 1.14 9.04
C ALA A 155 -3.44 0.30 8.01
N PHE A 156 -2.49 0.94 7.32
CA PHE A 156 -1.58 0.30 6.38
C PHE A 156 -0.26 -0.05 7.06
N GLU A 157 0.08 -1.35 7.17
CA GLU A 157 1.45 -1.79 7.46
C GLU A 157 2.17 -2.00 6.12
N VAL A 158 3.24 -1.24 5.84
CA VAL A 158 3.95 -1.27 4.54
C VAL A 158 5.43 -1.60 4.73
N GLU A 159 5.97 -2.45 3.85
CA GLU A 159 7.38 -2.85 3.77
C GLU A 159 7.92 -2.63 2.35
N ILE A 160 9.04 -1.92 2.23
CA ILE A 160 9.65 -1.61 0.93
C ILE A 160 10.56 -2.77 0.50
N VAL A 161 10.16 -3.51 -0.54
CA VAL A 161 10.88 -4.70 -1.04
C VAL A 161 11.99 -4.33 -2.02
N ALA A 162 11.73 -3.36 -2.90
CA ALA A 162 12.70 -2.84 -3.87
C ALA A 162 12.34 -1.42 -4.30
N ILE A 163 13.35 -0.66 -4.71
CA ILE A 163 13.23 0.64 -5.36
C ILE A 163 14.10 0.57 -6.63
N GLU A 164 13.55 0.99 -7.76
CA GLU A 164 14.17 0.96 -9.07
C GLU A 164 13.93 2.31 -9.79
N GLU A 165 14.67 2.58 -10.86
CA GLU A 165 14.27 3.65 -11.78
C GLU A 165 13.01 3.20 -12.52
N ALA A 166 11.95 4.03 -12.58
CA ALA A 166 10.76 3.64 -13.31
C ALA A 166 11.11 3.44 -14.79
N PRO A 167 10.65 2.34 -15.42
CA PRO A 167 10.85 2.14 -16.85
C PRO A 167 10.20 3.31 -17.58
N ALA A 168 11.01 4.08 -18.32
CA ALA A 168 10.58 5.31 -18.98
C ALA A 168 9.25 5.08 -19.71
N ALA A 169 8.20 5.75 -19.21
CA ALA A 169 6.83 5.27 -19.36
C ALA A 169 6.49 4.91 -20.81
N PRO A 170 5.90 3.73 -21.09
CA PRO A 170 5.50 3.37 -22.44
C PRO A 170 4.56 4.46 -22.94
N ALA A 171 5.01 5.22 -23.95
CA ALA A 171 4.32 6.39 -24.44
C ALA A 171 2.86 6.03 -24.71
N ALA A 172 1.94 6.71 -24.00
CA ALA A 172 0.56 6.29 -23.89
C ALA A 172 -0.01 5.94 -25.27
N PRO A 173 -0.61 4.75 -25.44
CA PRO A 173 -1.01 4.26 -26.76
C PRO A 173 -1.91 5.31 -27.40
N ALA A 174 -1.42 5.91 -28.49
CA ALA A 174 -2.07 7.04 -29.13
C ALA A 174 -3.51 6.62 -29.47
N ALA A 175 -4.48 7.28 -28.84
CA ALA A 175 -5.87 6.86 -28.89
C ALA A 175 -6.31 6.71 -30.36
N PRO A 176 -6.83 5.54 -30.79
CA PRO A 176 -7.35 5.40 -32.13
C PRO A 176 -8.54 6.36 -32.27
N ALA A 177 -8.44 7.28 -33.24
CA ALA A 177 -9.49 8.23 -33.52
C ALA A 177 -10.51 7.62 -34.50
N GLU A 178 -11.67 7.24 -33.97
CA GLU A 178 -12.92 6.99 -34.70
C GLU A 178 -14.08 7.71 -33.98
#